data_AF-A0A2P8FF43-F1
#
_entry.id   AF-A0A2P8FF43-F1
#
_cell.length_a   1.000
_cell.length_b   1.000
_cell.length_c   1.000
_cell.angle_alpha   90.00
_cell.angle_beta   90.00
_cell.angle_gamma   90.00
#
_symmetry.space_group_name_H-M   'P 1'
#
loop_
_entity.id
_entity.type
_entity.pdbx_description
1 polymer ?
#
loop_
_entity_poly.entity_id
_entity_poly.type
_entity_poly.pdbx_seq_one_letter_code
_entity_poly.pdbx_strand_id
1 'polypeptide(L)'
;MLSQQAKKNTVIYLFILLWVLAVPVIAYVSSMDAKLSMAVFGGIIGLVLAVISAMNFRLGYYIYITVSMCAHVPERMAGTTMPVGVAMDAFLLLMLAGAIFDKKSREKSNVPYFKDPLLLVLYLYTAYLLIQFFNPNMLSIQGWFIFIRVYIRNFIFLFLTMKVLSDWVQINKFFKFWLALSTAAALYGCLQQAVGLLPFERAYVAMNPDKFKTVMIQGRARIFSFMADPAAFGVLMACGVIISIILLTASQKIISFPKKFLLLFIIVVHLLALGYSGTRTAYVMLPVGLLLFFLVNLHNRNTLIAAAIFTFGMLAILFGPFYSSPTIIRIRTAFMGSQDESLNLRDVNRHNIQPYLYAHPIGGGVMTVGGDGVTYNPGHPMAGVQPDSGYLRAAMELGWIGLIITCIYTYMGIHYAVKNYFNEENELNRLLLIGIAAVMYAILVAQYAQEAAGLVESSIFLNAILGITLNVRYNLSTSK
;
A
#
# COMPACT_ATOMS: atom_id res chain seq x y z
N MET A 1 -10.78 -18.87 43.25
CA MET A 1 -11.99 -19.06 42.40
C MET A 1 -12.94 -17.85 42.42
N LEU A 2 -13.25 -17.25 43.58
CA LEU A 2 -14.20 -16.13 43.68
C LEU A 2 -13.83 -14.86 42.87
N SER A 3 -12.54 -14.50 42.72
CA SER A 3 -12.16 -13.28 41.98
C SER A 3 -12.22 -13.41 40.45
N GLN A 4 -12.09 -14.62 39.90
CA GLN A 4 -12.29 -14.88 38.47
C GLN A 4 -13.77 -14.84 38.09
N GLN A 5 -14.63 -15.32 38.98
CA GLN A 5 -16.08 -15.34 38.78
C GLN A 5 -16.67 -13.93 38.88
N ALA A 6 -16.17 -13.11 39.80
CA ALA A 6 -16.52 -11.69 39.88
C ALA A 6 -16.14 -10.92 38.61
N LYS A 7 -14.91 -11.09 38.08
CA LYS A 7 -14.48 -10.47 36.81
C LYS A 7 -15.33 -10.92 35.62
N LYS A 8 -15.70 -12.19 35.55
CA LYS A 8 -16.57 -12.73 34.49
C LYS A 8 -17.97 -12.10 34.55
N ASN A 9 -18.53 -11.94 35.75
CA ASN A 9 -19.82 -11.29 35.94
C ASN A 9 -19.77 -9.80 35.62
N THR A 10 -18.70 -9.08 35.98
CA THR A 10 -18.56 -7.66 35.61
C THR A 10 -18.52 -7.47 34.09
N VAL A 11 -17.83 -8.35 33.35
CA VAL A 11 -17.81 -8.31 31.88
C VAL A 11 -19.20 -8.57 31.30
N ILE A 12 -19.95 -9.52 31.86
CA ILE A 12 -21.33 -9.82 31.44
C ILE A 12 -22.26 -8.63 31.71
N TYR A 13 -22.19 -8.01 32.89
CA TYR A 13 -23.00 -6.82 33.20
C TYR A 13 -22.64 -5.62 32.33
N LEU A 14 -21.36 -5.42 32.01
CA LEU A 14 -20.92 -4.36 31.13
C LEU A 14 -21.36 -4.60 29.68
N PHE A 15 -21.39 -5.86 29.25
CA PHE A 15 -21.92 -6.26 27.94
C PHE A 15 -23.43 -6.07 27.86
N ILE A 16 -24.18 -6.44 28.91
CA ILE A 16 -25.62 -6.21 29.00
C ILE A 16 -25.92 -4.70 29.03
N LEU A 17 -25.19 -3.91 29.81
CA LEU A 17 -25.34 -2.44 29.86
C LEU A 17 -25.09 -1.82 28.47
N LEU A 18 -24.09 -2.31 27.75
CA LEU A 18 -23.76 -1.84 26.40
C LEU A 18 -24.86 -2.20 25.40
N TRP A 19 -25.48 -3.38 25.50
CA TRP A 19 -26.65 -3.74 24.70
C TRP A 19 -27.90 -2.93 25.06
N VAL A 20 -28.14 -2.68 26.35
CA VAL A 20 -29.28 -1.87 26.83
C VAL A 20 -29.15 -0.40 26.40
N LEU A 21 -27.93 0.12 26.26
CA LEU A 21 -27.68 1.46 25.70
C LEU A 21 -27.66 1.48 24.18
N ALA A 22 -27.19 0.41 23.53
CA ALA A 22 -27.12 0.33 22.08
C ALA A 22 -28.50 0.23 21.42
N VAL A 23 -29.43 -0.53 22.00
CA VAL A 23 -30.76 -0.76 21.41
C VAL A 23 -31.58 0.53 21.27
N PRO A 24 -31.69 1.40 22.29
CA PRO A 24 -32.37 2.70 22.17
C PRO A 24 -31.65 3.66 21.23
N VAL A 25 -30.31 3.68 21.24
CA VAL A 25 -29.51 4.52 20.33
C VAL A 25 -29.70 4.09 18.89
N ILE A 26 -29.69 2.79 18.59
CA ILE A 26 -29.97 2.25 17.26
C ILE A 26 -31.40 2.59 16.82
N ALA A 27 -32.38 2.43 17.71
CA ALA A 27 -33.78 2.76 17.43
C ALA A 27 -33.99 4.27 17.14
N TYR A 28 -33.35 5.14 17.92
CA TYR A 28 -33.39 6.59 17.73
C TYR A 28 -32.64 7.04 16.47
N VAL A 29 -31.49 6.43 16.19
CA VAL A 29 -30.72 6.69 14.96
C VAL A 29 -31.50 6.22 13.73
N SER A 30 -32.23 5.10 13.81
CA SER A 30 -33.07 4.59 12.71
C SER A 30 -34.34 5.39 12.44
N SER A 31 -34.78 6.27 13.36
CA SER A 31 -35.93 7.16 13.14
C SER A 31 -35.56 8.52 12.52
N MET A 32 -34.26 8.79 12.35
CA MET A 32 -33.76 9.98 11.66
C MET A 32 -33.63 9.75 10.15
N ASP A 33 -33.46 10.85 9.41
CA ASP A 33 -33.18 10.82 7.98
C ASP A 33 -31.95 9.94 7.68
N ALA A 34 -32.03 9.04 6.70
CA ALA A 34 -31.09 7.91 6.54
C ALA A 34 -29.61 8.34 6.45
N LYS A 35 -29.35 9.55 5.94
CA LYS A 35 -28.00 10.15 5.89
C LYS A 35 -27.46 10.52 7.26
N LEU A 36 -28.31 11.07 8.12
CA LEU A 36 -27.96 11.50 9.47
C LEU A 36 -27.78 10.26 10.38
N SER A 37 -28.59 9.21 10.15
CA SER A 37 -28.44 7.92 10.81
C SER A 37 -27.09 7.26 10.53
N MET A 38 -26.67 7.22 9.27
CA MET A 38 -25.37 6.69 8.86
C MET A 38 -24.21 7.52 9.41
N ALA A 39 -24.35 8.86 9.46
CA ALA A 39 -23.33 9.74 10.02
C ALA A 39 -23.15 9.51 11.53
N VAL A 40 -24.23 9.39 12.29
CA VAL A 40 -24.18 9.14 13.75
C VAL A 40 -23.61 7.76 14.04
N PHE A 41 -24.07 6.72 13.33
CA PHE A 41 -23.55 5.35 13.51
C PHE A 41 -22.06 5.26 13.15
N GLY A 42 -21.66 5.87 12.01
CA GLY A 42 -20.25 5.97 11.61
C GLY A 42 -19.41 6.75 12.63
N GLY A 43 -19.95 7.82 13.21
CA GLY A 43 -19.32 8.60 14.27
C GLY A 43 -19.07 7.79 15.54
N ILE A 44 -20.06 7.01 15.99
CA ILE A 44 -19.93 6.13 17.17
C ILE A 44 -18.87 5.06 16.94
N ILE A 45 -18.91 4.36 15.80
CA ILE A 45 -17.90 3.37 15.46
C ILE A 45 -16.51 4.01 15.38
N GLY A 46 -16.40 5.15 14.69
CA GLY A 46 -15.15 5.88 14.57
C GLY A 46 -14.57 6.27 15.93
N LEU A 47 -15.42 6.74 16.85
CA LEU A 47 -15.03 7.12 18.21
C LEU A 47 -14.59 5.90 19.04
N VAL A 48 -15.30 4.78 18.95
CA VAL A 48 -14.91 3.54 19.63
C VAL A 48 -13.55 3.05 19.12
N LEU A 49 -13.35 3.01 17.81
CA LEU A 49 -12.06 2.62 17.22
C LEU A 49 -10.94 3.59 17.63
N ALA A 50 -11.24 4.89 17.69
CA ALA A 50 -10.30 5.92 18.10
C ALA A 50 -9.84 5.74 19.56
N VAL A 51 -10.79 5.50 20.48
CA VAL A 51 -10.49 5.23 21.89
C VAL A 51 -9.67 3.96 22.05
N ILE A 52 -10.05 2.88 21.35
CA ILE A 52 -9.30 1.63 21.37
C ILE A 52 -7.86 1.83 20.88
N SER A 53 -7.66 2.59 19.81
CA SER A 53 -6.34 2.90 19.26
C SER A 53 -5.48 3.74 20.20
N ALA A 54 -6.09 4.67 20.93
CA ALA A 54 -5.39 5.47 21.93
C ALA A 54 -4.99 4.62 23.15
N MET A 55 -5.85 3.70 23.60
CA MET A 55 -5.59 2.82 24.75
C MET A 55 -4.59 1.70 24.43
N ASN A 56 -4.61 1.18 23.21
CA ASN A 56 -3.73 0.12 22.76
C ASN A 56 -3.22 0.41 21.35
N PHE A 57 -2.12 1.16 21.26
CA PHE A 57 -1.54 1.59 19.99
C PHE A 57 -1.16 0.42 19.07
N ARG A 58 -0.81 -0.76 19.61
CA ARG A 58 -0.49 -1.95 18.80
C ARG A 58 -1.74 -2.47 18.09
N LEU A 59 -2.88 -2.52 18.78
CA LEU A 59 -4.14 -2.91 18.17
C LEU A 59 -4.65 -1.79 17.24
N GLY A 60 -4.46 -0.53 17.64
CA GLY A 60 -4.74 0.63 16.80
C GLY A 60 -4.00 0.62 15.46
N TYR A 61 -2.74 0.15 15.44
CA TYR A 61 -1.97 -0.03 14.21
C TYR A 61 -2.65 -0.96 13.21
N TYR A 62 -3.16 -2.12 13.65
CA TYR A 62 -3.89 -3.05 12.80
C TYR A 62 -5.26 -2.52 12.38
N ILE A 63 -5.96 -1.80 13.27
CA ILE A 63 -7.21 -1.12 12.90
C ILE A 63 -6.93 -0.07 11.83
N TYR A 64 -5.90 0.75 11.98
CA TYR A 64 -5.56 1.80 11.02
C TYR A 64 -5.29 1.24 9.63
N ILE A 65 -4.54 0.14 9.53
CA ILE A 65 -4.33 -0.55 8.24
C ILE A 65 -5.68 -1.00 7.67
N THR A 66 -6.52 -1.66 8.47
CA THR A 66 -7.85 -2.11 8.03
C THR A 66 -8.71 -0.96 7.54
N VAL A 67 -8.79 0.12 8.32
CA VAL A 67 -9.55 1.33 7.98
C VAL A 67 -9.01 1.94 6.71
N SER A 68 -7.70 2.06 6.55
CA SER A 68 -7.07 2.63 5.34
C SER A 68 -7.39 1.84 4.07
N MET A 69 -7.46 0.51 4.15
CA MET A 69 -7.78 -0.34 2.99
C MET A 69 -9.28 -0.33 2.64
N CYS A 70 -10.14 -0.03 3.61
CA CYS A 70 -11.60 0.02 3.44
C CYS A 70 -12.14 1.45 3.39
N ALA A 71 -11.27 2.46 3.40
CA ALA A 71 -11.61 3.85 3.71
C ALA A 71 -12.60 4.46 2.70
N HIS A 72 -12.59 3.97 1.46
CA HIS A 72 -13.47 4.40 0.38
C HIS A 72 -14.80 3.63 0.33
N VAL A 73 -14.99 2.58 1.11
CA VAL A 73 -16.26 1.83 1.14
C VAL A 73 -17.41 2.69 1.68
N PRO A 74 -17.26 3.40 2.82
CA PRO A 74 -18.31 4.30 3.32
C PRO A 74 -18.65 5.42 2.33
N GLU A 75 -17.64 5.97 1.66
CA GLU A 75 -17.80 7.01 0.62
C GLU A 75 -18.71 6.52 -0.52
N ARG A 76 -18.50 5.26 -0.96
CA ARG A 76 -19.31 4.61 -2.00
C ARG A 76 -20.74 4.34 -1.54
N MET A 77 -20.91 3.89 -0.31
CA MET A 77 -22.24 3.60 0.25
C MET A 77 -23.06 4.87 0.44
N ALA A 78 -22.43 5.97 0.85
CA ALA A 78 -23.10 7.24 1.06
C ALA A 78 -23.34 8.04 -0.23
N GLY A 79 -22.69 7.68 -1.34
CA GLY A 79 -22.79 8.40 -2.61
C GLY A 79 -22.28 9.85 -2.53
N THR A 80 -21.37 10.15 -1.60
CA THR A 80 -20.82 11.49 -1.37
C THR A 80 -19.32 11.42 -1.18
N THR A 81 -18.59 12.42 -1.67
CA THR A 81 -17.15 12.52 -1.45
C THR A 81 -16.89 12.92 0.00
N MET A 82 -16.29 12.00 0.76
CA MET A 82 -15.91 12.24 2.15
C MET A 82 -14.41 12.56 2.22
N PRO A 83 -13.96 13.46 3.12
CA PRO A 83 -12.55 13.75 3.32
C PRO A 83 -11.89 12.63 4.13
N VAL A 84 -11.86 11.41 3.57
CA VAL A 84 -11.38 10.17 4.20
C VAL A 84 -9.96 10.32 4.75
N GLY A 85 -9.10 11.07 4.05
CA GLY A 85 -7.75 11.34 4.53
C GLY A 85 -7.71 12.07 5.88
N VAL A 86 -8.70 12.93 6.20
CA VAL A 86 -8.71 13.70 7.47
C VAL A 86 -9.02 12.77 8.62
N ALA A 87 -9.97 11.86 8.42
CA ALA A 87 -10.28 10.82 9.40
C ALA A 87 -9.07 9.92 9.66
N MET A 88 -8.34 9.54 8.59
CA MET A 88 -7.11 8.74 8.73
C MET A 88 -6.03 9.48 9.54
N ASP A 89 -5.80 10.75 9.27
CA ASP A 89 -4.77 11.51 9.99
C ASP A 89 -5.13 11.69 11.46
N ALA A 90 -6.40 11.98 11.77
CA ALA A 90 -6.88 12.05 13.16
C ALA A 90 -6.65 10.72 13.90
N PHE A 91 -6.96 9.59 13.25
CA PHE A 91 -6.75 8.26 13.83
C PHE A 91 -5.27 7.96 14.07
N LEU A 92 -4.41 8.35 13.12
CA LEU A 92 -2.96 8.19 13.25
C LEU A 92 -2.40 9.02 14.41
N LEU A 93 -2.85 10.27 14.57
CA LEU A 93 -2.42 11.14 15.67
C LEU A 93 -2.86 10.59 17.03
N LEU A 94 -4.06 10.02 17.13
CA LEU A 94 -4.52 9.34 18.35
C LEU A 94 -3.67 8.11 18.67
N MET A 95 -3.32 7.31 17.65
CA MET A 95 -2.40 6.19 17.81
C MET A 95 -1.00 6.66 18.24
N LEU A 96 -0.51 7.76 17.67
CA LEU A 96 0.75 8.38 18.05
C LEU A 96 0.74 8.85 19.50
N ALA A 97 -0.33 9.51 19.94
CA ALA A 97 -0.51 9.89 21.33
C ALA A 97 -0.48 8.65 22.24
N GLY A 98 -1.26 7.62 21.92
CA GLY A 98 -1.25 6.35 22.65
C GLY A 98 0.14 5.71 22.72
N ALA A 99 0.90 5.76 21.63
CA ALA A 99 2.27 5.27 21.58
C ALA A 99 3.22 6.09 22.45
N ILE A 100 3.10 7.43 22.49
CA ILE A 100 3.95 8.32 23.31
C ILE A 100 3.69 8.10 24.81
N PHE A 101 2.42 7.95 25.19
CA PHE A 101 2.02 7.79 26.60
C PHE A 101 2.20 6.38 27.15
N ASP A 102 2.44 5.38 26.30
CA ASP A 102 2.70 4.02 26.77
C ASP A 102 4.04 3.91 27.52
N LYS A 103 3.95 3.71 28.83
CA LYS A 103 5.10 3.54 29.73
C LYS A 103 5.84 2.22 29.50
N LYS A 104 5.17 1.17 28.99
CA LYS A 104 5.80 -0.14 28.71
C LYS A 104 6.71 -0.10 27.49
N SER A 105 6.43 0.78 26.53
CA SER A 105 7.22 0.93 25.31
C SER A 105 8.42 1.89 25.43
N ARG A 106 8.87 2.22 26.65
CA ARG A 106 10.10 3.00 26.89
C ARG A 106 11.39 2.20 26.74
N GLU A 107 11.35 1.00 26.16
CA GLU A 107 12.56 0.26 25.81
C GLU A 107 13.43 1.10 24.87
N LYS A 108 14.71 1.23 25.22
CA LYS A 108 15.68 1.98 24.40
C LYS A 108 15.83 1.27 23.06
N SER A 109 15.43 1.95 21.99
CA SER A 109 15.79 1.53 20.63
C SER A 109 17.28 1.77 20.41
N ASN A 110 17.99 0.80 19.83
CA ASN A 110 19.40 0.95 19.45
C ASN A 110 19.57 1.70 18.11
N VAL A 111 18.46 2.13 17.50
CA VAL A 111 18.49 2.84 16.21
C VAL A 111 19.18 4.19 16.38
N PRO A 112 20.27 4.47 15.65
CA PRO A 112 20.94 5.75 15.70
C PRO A 112 20.19 6.77 14.83
N TYR A 113 19.10 7.34 15.37
CA TYR A 113 18.18 8.20 14.62
C TYR A 113 18.85 9.32 13.82
N PHE A 114 19.92 9.93 14.34
CA PHE A 114 20.63 11.04 13.69
C PHE A 114 21.83 10.64 12.82
N LYS A 115 22.19 9.35 12.78
CA LYS A 115 23.35 8.87 12.02
C LYS A 115 23.00 7.79 11.00
N ASP A 116 21.81 7.19 11.10
CA ASP A 116 21.38 6.18 10.15
C ASP A 116 21.22 6.79 8.74
N PRO A 117 21.93 6.27 7.72
CA PRO A 117 21.87 6.80 6.37
C PRO A 117 20.46 6.83 5.74
N LEU A 118 19.59 5.86 6.01
CA LEU A 118 18.23 5.83 5.46
C LEU A 118 17.38 6.93 6.10
N LEU A 119 17.45 7.10 7.42
CA LEU A 119 16.78 8.20 8.12
C LEU A 119 17.32 9.58 7.73
N LEU A 120 18.63 9.71 7.49
CA LEU A 120 19.23 10.95 7.00
C LEU A 120 18.69 11.33 5.61
N VAL A 121 18.54 10.37 4.70
CA VAL A 121 17.92 10.61 3.40
C VAL A 121 16.45 11.00 3.55
N LEU A 122 15.72 10.37 4.49
CA LEU A 122 14.34 10.75 4.80
C LEU A 122 14.26 12.19 5.33
N TYR A 123 15.15 12.60 6.23
CA TYR A 123 15.22 13.98 6.75
C TYR A 123 15.63 14.98 5.68
N LEU A 124 16.56 14.61 4.79
CA LEU A 124 16.92 15.42 3.64
C LEU A 124 15.71 15.63 2.74
N TYR A 125 14.92 14.58 2.49
CA TYR A 125 13.68 14.69 1.74
C TYR A 125 12.65 15.56 2.46
N THR A 126 12.49 15.44 3.78
CA THR A 126 11.64 16.36 4.58
C THR A 126 12.08 17.81 4.40
N ALA A 127 13.37 18.10 4.58
CA ALA A 127 13.93 19.43 4.43
C ALA A 127 13.70 19.97 3.01
N TYR A 128 13.87 19.11 2.00
CA TYR A 128 13.58 19.46 0.62
C TYR A 128 12.11 19.83 0.40
N LEU A 129 11.17 19.06 0.96
CA LEU A 129 9.74 19.41 0.90
C LEU A 129 9.41 20.71 1.63
N LEU A 130 10.12 21.03 2.72
CA LEU A 130 9.96 22.34 3.39
C LEU A 130 10.48 23.48 2.50
N ILE A 131 11.58 23.28 1.76
CA ILE A 131 12.08 24.26 0.78
C ILE A 131 11.07 24.46 -0.36
N GLN A 132 10.39 23.40 -0.79
CA GLN A 132 9.35 23.47 -1.83
C GLN A 132 8.18 24.39 -1.48
N PHE A 133 7.99 24.72 -0.19
CA PHE A 133 7.03 25.75 0.22
C PHE A 133 7.31 27.10 -0.44
N PHE A 134 8.59 27.41 -0.68
CA PHE A 134 9.06 28.65 -1.30
C PHE A 134 9.35 28.48 -2.80
N ASN A 135 8.88 27.41 -3.45
CA ASN A 135 9.13 27.22 -4.87
C ASN A 135 8.41 28.31 -5.69
N PRO A 136 9.13 29.15 -6.46
CA PRO A 136 8.54 30.26 -7.20
C PRO A 136 7.60 29.82 -8.33
N ASN A 137 7.69 28.57 -8.80
CA ASN A 137 6.84 28.04 -9.86
C ASN A 137 5.50 27.51 -9.34
N MET A 138 5.38 27.32 -8.02
CA MET A 138 4.17 26.81 -7.41
C MET A 138 3.16 27.95 -7.24
N LEU A 139 2.04 27.88 -7.97
CA LEU A 139 1.01 28.93 -7.96
C LEU A 139 0.15 28.91 -6.68
N SER A 140 0.09 27.78 -5.97
CA SER A 140 -0.80 27.58 -4.82
C SER A 140 -0.14 26.84 -3.65
N ILE A 141 -0.17 27.49 -2.49
CA ILE A 141 0.29 26.94 -1.21
C ILE A 141 -0.65 25.83 -0.71
N GLN A 142 -1.92 25.83 -1.12
CA GLN A 142 -2.87 24.79 -0.71
C GLN A 142 -2.45 23.39 -1.19
N GLY A 143 -1.93 23.29 -2.41
CA GLY A 143 -1.39 22.04 -2.95
C GLY A 143 -0.24 21.51 -2.10
N TRP A 144 0.64 22.40 -1.64
CA TRP A 144 1.72 22.05 -0.73
C TRP A 144 1.22 21.49 0.61
N PHE A 145 0.21 22.11 1.23
CA PHE A 145 -0.37 21.63 2.49
C PHE A 145 -0.95 20.22 2.37
N ILE A 146 -1.57 19.89 1.23
CA ILE A 146 -2.13 18.56 0.99
C ILE A 146 -1.00 17.56 0.81
N PHE A 147 0.04 17.90 0.04
CA PHE A 147 1.19 17.02 -0.17
C PHE A 147 1.94 16.73 1.14
N ILE A 148 2.32 17.78 1.90
CA ILE A 148 3.08 17.63 3.14
C ILE A 148 2.29 16.85 4.18
N ARG A 149 0.96 16.99 4.20
CA ARG A 149 0.08 16.23 5.09
C ARG A 149 0.11 14.74 4.80
N VAL A 150 0.01 14.33 3.53
CA VAL A 150 0.15 12.92 3.13
C VAL A 150 1.55 12.40 3.45
N TYR A 151 2.58 13.22 3.25
CA TYR A 151 3.96 12.89 3.61
C TYR A 151 4.14 12.67 5.12
N ILE A 152 3.64 13.59 5.95
CA ILE A 152 3.71 13.51 7.42
C ILE A 152 2.96 12.27 7.93
N ARG A 153 1.81 11.94 7.34
CA ARG A 153 1.10 10.69 7.66
C ARG A 153 2.00 9.48 7.46
N ASN A 154 2.64 9.35 6.30
CA ASN A 154 3.54 8.24 6.00
C ASN A 154 4.79 8.24 6.90
N PHE A 155 5.34 9.42 7.18
CA PHE A 155 6.48 9.61 8.08
C PHE A 155 6.15 9.12 9.50
N ILE A 156 5.05 9.58 10.10
CA ILE A 156 4.59 9.15 11.42
C ILE A 156 4.32 7.64 11.44
N PHE A 157 3.68 7.12 10.39
CA PHE A 157 3.36 5.70 10.28
C PHE A 157 4.63 4.82 10.29
N LEU A 158 5.69 5.23 9.58
CA LEU A 158 6.98 4.52 9.58
C LEU A 158 7.58 4.40 11.00
N PHE A 159 7.58 5.49 11.78
CA PHE A 159 8.09 5.45 13.17
C PHE A 159 7.19 4.61 14.09
N LEU A 160 5.88 4.65 13.89
CA LEU A 160 4.95 3.79 14.61
C LEU A 160 5.19 2.31 14.28
N THR A 161 5.45 1.97 13.00
CA THR A 161 5.80 0.61 12.62
C THR A 161 7.05 0.14 13.35
N MET A 162 8.11 0.94 13.39
CA MET A 162 9.35 0.58 14.11
C MET A 162 9.09 0.28 15.59
N LYS A 163 8.13 0.97 16.20
CA LYS A 163 7.76 0.80 17.60
C LYS A 163 6.83 -0.39 17.86
N VAL A 164 5.87 -0.63 16.96
CA VAL A 164 4.87 -1.71 17.07
C VAL A 164 5.49 -3.06 16.70
N LEU A 165 6.30 -3.10 15.65
CA LEU A 165 6.92 -4.31 15.10
C LEU A 165 8.33 -4.49 15.67
N SER A 166 8.43 -4.46 17.00
CA SER A 166 9.69 -4.47 17.75
C SER A 166 10.48 -5.78 17.62
N ASP A 167 9.80 -6.90 17.44
CA ASP A 167 10.38 -8.25 17.48
C ASP A 167 9.85 -9.14 16.34
N TRP A 168 10.56 -10.26 16.10
CA TRP A 168 10.20 -11.23 15.07
C TRP A 168 8.80 -11.83 15.25
N VAL A 169 8.28 -11.95 16.49
CA VAL A 169 6.92 -12.45 16.70
C VAL A 169 5.90 -11.44 16.19
N GLN A 170 6.10 -10.15 16.42
CA GLN A 170 5.22 -9.09 15.87
C GLN A 170 5.35 -8.96 14.36
N ILE A 171 6.56 -9.04 13.81
CA ILE A 171 6.78 -9.02 12.35
C ILE A 171 6.02 -10.19 11.69
N ASN A 172 6.15 -11.40 12.25
CA ASN A 172 5.43 -12.57 11.76
C ASN A 172 3.90 -12.43 11.87
N LYS A 173 3.40 -11.81 12.94
CA LYS A 173 1.96 -11.49 13.09
C LYS A 173 1.51 -10.48 12.05
N PHE A 174 2.31 -9.46 11.77
CA PHE A 174 2.03 -8.47 10.74
C PHE A 174 1.88 -9.10 9.36
N PHE A 175 2.81 -9.96 8.93
CA PHE A 175 2.69 -10.62 7.62
C PHE A 175 1.48 -11.56 7.55
N LYS A 176 1.14 -12.29 8.62
CA LYS A 176 -0.08 -13.12 8.66
C LYS A 176 -1.34 -12.26 8.56
N PHE A 177 -1.39 -11.16 9.30
CA PHE A 177 -2.50 -10.20 9.24
C PHE A 177 -2.63 -9.59 7.84
N TRP A 178 -1.51 -9.14 7.26
CA TRP A 178 -1.48 -8.53 5.93
C TRP A 178 -1.92 -9.51 4.84
N LEU A 179 -1.44 -10.76 4.89
CA LEU A 179 -1.86 -11.80 3.96
C LEU A 179 -3.34 -12.13 4.14
N ALA A 180 -3.84 -12.23 5.38
CA ALA A 180 -5.27 -12.46 5.63
C ALA A 180 -6.15 -11.32 5.08
N LEU A 181 -5.78 -10.07 5.36
CA LEU A 181 -6.52 -8.89 4.91
C LEU A 181 -6.47 -8.75 3.37
N SER A 182 -5.30 -8.93 2.75
CA SER A 182 -5.18 -8.92 1.29
C SER A 182 -5.92 -10.10 0.64
N THR A 183 -5.99 -11.27 1.28
CA THR A 183 -6.79 -12.41 0.80
C THR A 183 -8.28 -12.09 0.86
N ALA A 184 -8.76 -11.45 1.93
CA ALA A 184 -10.14 -10.99 2.00
C ALA A 184 -10.46 -10.00 0.87
N ALA A 185 -9.54 -9.08 0.57
CA ALA A 185 -9.67 -8.17 -0.57
C ALA A 185 -9.67 -8.91 -1.91
N ALA A 186 -8.80 -9.91 -2.08
CA ALA A 186 -8.73 -10.73 -3.28
C ALA A 186 -10.01 -11.53 -3.52
N LEU A 187 -10.55 -12.17 -2.47
CA LEU A 187 -11.80 -12.92 -2.52
C LEU A 187 -12.99 -12.02 -2.88
N TYR A 188 -13.08 -10.84 -2.28
CA TYR A 188 -14.13 -9.89 -2.64
C TYR A 188 -13.96 -9.37 -4.08
N GLY A 189 -12.73 -9.16 -4.55
CA GLY A 189 -12.47 -8.84 -5.96
C GLY A 189 -12.93 -9.96 -6.91
N CYS A 190 -12.67 -11.22 -6.57
CA CYS A 190 -13.19 -12.36 -7.32
C CYS A 190 -14.73 -12.41 -7.30
N LEU A 191 -15.36 -12.07 -6.18
CA LEU A 191 -16.81 -11.96 -6.08
C LEU A 191 -17.37 -10.82 -6.95
N GLN A 192 -16.74 -9.64 -6.94
CA GLN A 192 -17.10 -8.52 -7.81
C GLN A 192 -16.97 -8.88 -9.29
N GLN A 193 -16.01 -9.74 -9.66
CA GLN A 193 -15.91 -10.24 -11.04
C GLN A 193 -17.05 -11.21 -11.39
N ALA A 194 -17.47 -12.07 -10.46
CA ALA A 194 -18.50 -13.08 -10.70
C ALA A 194 -19.93 -12.50 -10.70
N VAL A 195 -20.24 -11.63 -9.75
CA VAL A 195 -21.57 -11.02 -9.56
C VAL A 195 -21.70 -9.67 -10.26
N GLY A 196 -20.56 -9.05 -10.57
CA GLY A 196 -20.48 -7.65 -10.97
C GLY A 196 -20.40 -6.72 -9.75
N LEU A 197 -20.12 -5.44 -10.01
CA LEU A 197 -20.10 -4.40 -8.97
C LEU A 197 -21.46 -4.30 -8.27
N LEU A 198 -21.47 -4.03 -6.97
CA LEU A 198 -22.72 -3.83 -6.22
C LEU A 198 -23.43 -2.54 -6.67
N PRO A 199 -24.76 -2.41 -6.47
CA PRO A 199 -25.51 -1.24 -6.94
C PRO A 199 -24.94 0.11 -6.47
N PHE A 200 -24.50 0.20 -5.22
CA PHE A 200 -23.88 1.41 -4.68
C PHE A 200 -22.50 1.69 -5.30
N GLU A 201 -21.72 0.65 -5.61
CA GLU A 201 -20.42 0.80 -6.28
C GLU A 201 -20.60 1.26 -7.73
N ARG A 202 -21.59 0.70 -8.45
CA ARG A 202 -21.95 1.14 -9.81
C ARG A 202 -22.43 2.58 -9.83
N ALA A 203 -23.31 2.95 -8.91
CA ALA A 203 -23.82 4.31 -8.80
C ALA A 203 -22.68 5.30 -8.51
N TYR A 204 -21.79 4.97 -7.58
CA TYR A 204 -20.64 5.80 -7.25
C TYR A 204 -19.68 5.99 -8.44
N VAL A 205 -19.39 4.91 -9.19
CA VAL A 205 -18.55 4.99 -10.39
C VAL A 205 -19.22 5.82 -11.49
N ALA A 206 -20.54 5.71 -11.67
CA ALA A 206 -21.30 6.50 -12.64
C ALA A 206 -21.37 7.99 -12.29
N MET A 207 -21.39 8.33 -11.00
CA MET A 207 -21.42 9.72 -10.52
C MET A 207 -20.07 10.45 -10.64
N ASN A 208 -18.95 9.72 -10.75
CA ASN A 208 -17.60 10.29 -10.76
C ASN A 208 -16.92 10.06 -12.13
N PRO A 209 -16.97 11.01 -13.07
CA PRO A 209 -16.45 10.84 -14.44
C PRO A 209 -14.99 10.41 -14.50
N ASP A 210 -14.14 10.93 -13.61
CA ASP A 210 -12.71 10.57 -13.58
C ASP A 210 -12.48 9.13 -13.11
N LYS A 211 -13.28 8.66 -12.14
CA LYS A 211 -13.25 7.26 -11.69
C LYS A 211 -13.86 6.33 -12.74
N PHE A 212 -14.88 6.80 -13.46
CA PHE A 212 -15.46 6.03 -14.56
C PHE A 212 -14.41 5.72 -15.63
N LYS A 213 -13.60 6.71 -16.04
CA LYS A 213 -12.53 6.52 -17.04
C LYS A 213 -11.48 5.49 -16.63
N THR A 214 -11.16 5.40 -15.34
CA THR A 214 -10.12 4.48 -14.83
C THR A 214 -10.65 3.09 -14.53
N VAL A 215 -11.91 2.97 -14.12
CA VAL A 215 -12.61 1.71 -13.81
C VAL A 215 -13.15 1.05 -15.07
N MET A 216 -13.74 1.80 -16.01
CA MET A 216 -14.31 1.26 -17.24
C MET A 216 -13.34 1.43 -18.40
N ILE A 217 -12.73 0.34 -18.85
CA ILE A 217 -11.81 0.34 -19.99
C ILE A 217 -12.31 -0.64 -21.05
N GLN A 218 -12.52 -0.15 -22.28
CA GLN A 218 -13.00 -0.94 -23.43
C GLN A 218 -14.30 -1.71 -23.12
N GLY A 219 -15.27 -1.04 -22.50
CA GLY A 219 -16.57 -1.63 -22.17
C GLY A 219 -16.56 -2.65 -21.02
N ARG A 220 -15.45 -2.78 -20.28
CA ARG A 220 -15.33 -3.72 -19.15
C ARG A 220 -14.90 -3.02 -17.87
N ALA A 221 -15.50 -3.41 -16.75
CA ALA A 221 -15.14 -2.95 -15.43
C ALA A 221 -13.85 -3.62 -14.94
N ARG A 222 -12.89 -2.81 -14.51
CA ARG A 222 -11.73 -3.24 -13.73
C ARG A 222 -12.12 -3.36 -12.27
N ILE A 223 -11.65 -4.40 -11.62
CA ILE A 223 -12.01 -4.72 -10.24
C ILE A 223 -11.06 -4.04 -9.26
N PHE A 224 -11.61 -3.43 -8.21
CA PHE A 224 -10.87 -2.67 -7.19
C PHE A 224 -11.10 -3.16 -5.75
N SER A 225 -12.05 -4.08 -5.52
CA SER A 225 -12.37 -4.60 -4.18
C SER A 225 -12.74 -3.46 -3.21
N PHE A 226 -12.26 -3.49 -1.96
CA PHE A 226 -12.46 -2.41 -0.99
C PHE A 226 -11.53 -1.21 -1.20
N MET A 227 -10.48 -1.35 -2.03
CA MET A 227 -9.42 -0.36 -2.22
C MET A 227 -9.87 0.80 -3.11
N ALA A 228 -9.16 1.92 -3.05
CA ALA A 228 -9.49 3.16 -3.76
C ALA A 228 -9.71 2.98 -5.26
N ASP A 229 -8.81 2.25 -5.92
CA ASP A 229 -8.78 2.08 -7.37
C ASP A 229 -8.21 0.70 -7.79
N PRO A 230 -8.44 0.29 -9.06
CA PRO A 230 -7.93 -0.99 -9.55
C PRO A 230 -6.40 -1.05 -9.64
N ALA A 231 -5.71 0.09 -9.73
CA ALA A 231 -4.25 0.11 -9.81
C ALA A 231 -3.63 -0.24 -8.44
N ALA A 232 -4.09 0.36 -7.34
CA ALA A 232 -3.65 -0.01 -5.99
C ALA A 232 -3.94 -1.48 -5.70
N PHE A 233 -5.13 -1.94 -6.10
CA PHE A 233 -5.54 -3.34 -5.95
C PHE A 233 -4.58 -4.29 -6.66
N GLY A 234 -4.29 -4.06 -7.95
CA GLY A 234 -3.37 -4.91 -8.71
C GLY A 234 -1.96 -4.94 -8.11
N VAL A 235 -1.42 -3.77 -7.72
CA VAL A 235 -0.08 -3.64 -7.10
C VAL A 235 0.00 -4.44 -5.81
N LEU A 236 -0.99 -4.32 -4.92
CA LEU A 236 -1.01 -5.03 -3.65
C LEU A 236 -1.21 -6.55 -3.82
N MET A 237 -2.04 -6.97 -4.78
CA MET A 237 -2.18 -8.40 -5.09
C MET A 237 -0.85 -8.97 -5.58
N ALA A 238 -0.12 -8.24 -6.43
CA ALA A 238 1.21 -8.67 -6.90
C ALA A 238 2.19 -8.82 -5.74
N CYS A 239 2.19 -7.87 -4.80
CA CYS A 239 3.02 -7.96 -3.59
C CYS A 239 2.68 -9.20 -2.74
N GLY A 240 1.39 -9.51 -2.57
CA GLY A 240 0.94 -10.69 -1.85
C GLY A 240 1.35 -12.00 -2.51
N VAL A 241 1.29 -12.08 -3.85
CA VAL A 241 1.78 -13.24 -4.63
C VAL A 241 3.28 -13.41 -4.45
N ILE A 242 4.08 -12.35 -4.61
CA ILE A 242 5.55 -12.40 -4.46
C ILE A 242 5.93 -12.95 -3.08
N ILE A 243 5.35 -12.39 -2.01
CA ILE A 243 5.62 -12.85 -0.63
C ILE A 243 5.21 -14.31 -0.46
N SER A 244 4.03 -14.70 -0.96
CA SER A 244 3.51 -16.05 -0.77
C SER A 244 4.33 -17.10 -1.55
N ILE A 245 4.81 -16.78 -2.75
CA ILE A 245 5.71 -17.65 -3.53
C ILE A 245 7.04 -17.83 -2.80
N ILE A 246 7.61 -16.75 -2.28
CA ILE A 246 8.88 -16.81 -1.53
C ILE A 246 8.70 -17.66 -0.27
N LEU A 247 7.62 -17.46 0.49
CA LEU A 247 7.32 -18.27 1.67
C LEU A 247 7.07 -19.74 1.32
N LEU A 248 6.51 -20.05 0.15
CA LEU A 248 6.27 -21.44 -0.29
C LEU A 248 7.59 -22.24 -0.42
N THR A 249 8.71 -21.57 -0.70
CA THR A 249 10.04 -22.18 -0.81
C THR A 249 10.64 -22.64 0.52
N ALA A 250 10.05 -22.21 1.65
CA ALA A 250 10.50 -22.61 2.98
C ALA A 250 10.54 -24.13 3.16
N SER A 251 11.47 -24.60 3.99
CA SER A 251 11.58 -25.99 4.41
C SER A 251 10.29 -26.49 5.07
N GLN A 252 9.97 -27.76 4.85
CA GLN A 252 8.79 -28.41 5.45
C GLN A 252 8.83 -28.40 6.98
N LYS A 253 10.03 -28.30 7.58
CA LYS A 253 10.21 -28.19 9.04
C LYS A 253 9.64 -26.88 9.60
N ILE A 254 9.64 -25.82 8.81
CA ILE A 254 9.19 -24.48 9.21
C ILE A 254 7.73 -24.27 8.84
N ILE A 255 7.40 -24.56 7.59
CA ILE A 255 6.04 -24.44 7.06
C ILE A 255 5.50 -25.83 6.77
N SER A 256 4.60 -26.27 7.63
CA SER A 256 3.91 -27.55 7.50
C SER A 256 3.09 -27.64 6.22
N PHE A 257 2.85 -28.87 5.76
CA PHE A 257 2.15 -29.14 4.50
C PHE A 257 0.77 -28.44 4.38
N PRO A 258 -0.10 -28.42 5.41
CA PRO A 258 -1.36 -27.68 5.35
C PRO A 258 -1.17 -26.16 5.15
N LYS A 259 -0.15 -25.57 5.75
CA LYS A 259 0.15 -24.14 5.57
C LYS A 259 0.66 -23.86 4.16
N LYS A 260 1.40 -24.79 3.55
CA LYS A 260 1.80 -24.68 2.14
C LYS A 260 0.59 -24.74 1.20
N PHE A 261 -0.39 -25.59 1.49
CA PHE A 261 -1.64 -25.62 0.74
C PHE A 261 -2.43 -24.32 0.88
N LEU A 262 -2.49 -23.76 2.09
CA LEU A 262 -3.08 -22.43 2.32
C LEU A 262 -2.34 -21.33 1.52
N LEU A 263 -1.00 -21.34 1.51
CA LEU A 263 -0.22 -20.41 0.70
C LEU A 263 -0.49 -20.57 -0.80
N LEU A 264 -0.63 -21.81 -1.29
CA LEU A 264 -1.00 -22.08 -2.68
C LEU A 264 -2.39 -21.52 -3.01
N PHE A 265 -3.37 -21.71 -2.12
CA PHE A 265 -4.69 -21.11 -2.25
C PHE A 265 -4.62 -19.58 -2.32
N ILE A 266 -3.85 -18.95 -1.43
CA ILE A 266 -3.61 -17.50 -1.43
C ILE A 266 -3.00 -17.07 -2.78
N ILE A 267 -1.97 -17.75 -3.26
CA ILE A 267 -1.34 -17.44 -4.56
C ILE A 267 -2.37 -17.49 -5.69
N VAL A 268 -3.19 -18.53 -5.77
CA VAL A 268 -4.19 -18.68 -6.83
C VAL A 268 -5.23 -17.56 -6.77
N VAL A 269 -5.78 -17.29 -5.58
CA VAL A 269 -6.80 -16.26 -5.41
C VAL A 269 -6.23 -14.87 -5.73
N HIS A 270 -5.02 -14.55 -5.28
CA HIS A 270 -4.38 -13.28 -5.59
C HIS A 270 -4.02 -13.15 -7.06
N LEU A 271 -3.59 -14.23 -7.74
CA LEU A 271 -3.33 -14.21 -9.19
C LEU A 271 -4.60 -13.96 -9.99
N LEU A 272 -5.73 -14.57 -9.60
CA LEU A 272 -7.03 -14.32 -10.22
C LEU A 272 -7.46 -12.86 -10.01
N ALA A 273 -7.41 -12.39 -8.76
CA ALA A 273 -7.72 -11.01 -8.41
C ALA A 273 -6.84 -9.99 -9.15
N LEU A 274 -5.54 -10.27 -9.28
CA LEU A 274 -4.59 -9.48 -10.06
C LEU A 274 -5.00 -9.45 -11.54
N GLY A 275 -5.36 -10.61 -12.10
CA GLY A 275 -5.91 -10.72 -13.45
C GLY A 275 -7.15 -9.85 -13.67
N TYR A 276 -8.08 -9.85 -12.72
CA TYR A 276 -9.33 -9.09 -12.80
C TYR A 276 -9.15 -7.58 -12.55
N SER A 277 -8.09 -7.18 -11.83
CA SER A 277 -7.73 -5.76 -11.68
C SER A 277 -7.42 -5.08 -13.03
N GLY A 278 -6.94 -5.87 -14.01
CA GLY A 278 -6.57 -5.37 -15.33
C GLY A 278 -5.33 -4.46 -15.34
N THR A 279 -4.57 -4.41 -14.24
CA THR A 279 -3.40 -3.53 -14.08
C THR A 279 -2.17 -4.13 -14.74
N ARG A 280 -1.82 -3.64 -15.95
CA ARG A 280 -0.70 -4.18 -16.74
C ARG A 280 0.62 -4.20 -15.97
N THR A 281 0.90 -3.12 -15.23
CA THR A 281 2.11 -2.99 -14.40
C THR A 281 2.24 -4.12 -13.37
N ALA A 282 1.12 -4.55 -12.77
CA ALA A 282 1.12 -5.60 -11.76
C ALA A 282 1.54 -6.97 -12.34
N TYR A 283 1.30 -7.23 -13.63
CA TYR A 283 1.81 -8.44 -14.28
C TYR A 283 3.33 -8.44 -14.39
N VAL A 284 3.94 -7.30 -14.68
CA VAL A 284 5.40 -7.13 -14.79
C VAL A 284 6.08 -7.16 -13.42
N MET A 285 5.39 -6.68 -12.37
CA MET A 285 5.89 -6.74 -10.99
C MET A 285 6.24 -8.16 -10.53
N LEU A 286 5.45 -9.17 -10.93
CA LEU A 286 5.67 -10.56 -10.50
C LEU A 286 7.04 -11.12 -10.91
N PRO A 287 7.40 -11.19 -12.21
CA PRO A 287 8.71 -11.70 -12.61
C PRO A 287 9.86 -10.84 -12.09
N VAL A 288 9.70 -9.51 -12.11
CA VAL A 288 10.75 -8.58 -11.68
C VAL A 288 11.04 -8.71 -10.18
N GLY A 289 10.00 -8.80 -9.34
CA GLY A 289 10.17 -9.01 -7.90
C GLY A 289 10.81 -10.36 -7.59
N LEU A 290 10.35 -11.43 -8.25
CA LEU A 290 10.90 -12.77 -8.04
C LEU A 290 12.33 -12.92 -8.57
N LEU A 291 12.74 -12.16 -9.58
CA LEU A 291 14.11 -12.16 -10.11
C LEU A 291 15.12 -11.87 -9.00
N LEU A 292 14.87 -10.88 -8.15
CA LEU A 292 15.77 -10.56 -7.04
C LEU A 292 15.88 -11.73 -6.03
N PHE A 293 14.77 -12.40 -5.75
CA PHE A 293 14.77 -13.61 -4.91
C PHE A 293 15.56 -14.76 -5.53
N PHE A 294 15.40 -15.00 -6.84
CA PHE A 294 16.10 -16.05 -7.57
C PHE A 294 17.60 -15.79 -7.66
N LEU A 295 18.02 -14.55 -7.94
CA LEU A 295 19.44 -14.19 -7.98
C LEU A 295 20.14 -14.44 -6.64
N VAL A 296 19.50 -14.07 -5.53
CA VAL A 296 20.08 -14.25 -4.19
C VAL A 296 20.10 -15.72 -3.76
N ASN A 297 19.12 -16.51 -4.17
CA ASN A 297 18.95 -17.91 -3.74
C ASN A 297 19.28 -18.94 -4.84
N LEU A 298 20.11 -18.59 -5.83
CA LEU A 298 20.41 -19.45 -6.98
C LEU A 298 21.03 -20.80 -6.59
N HIS A 299 21.68 -20.86 -5.42
CA HIS A 299 22.31 -22.07 -4.88
C HIS A 299 21.30 -23.10 -4.33
N ASN A 300 20.05 -22.71 -4.08
CA ASN A 300 19.04 -23.57 -3.48
C ASN A 300 18.23 -24.33 -4.55
N ARG A 301 18.24 -25.66 -4.49
CA ARG A 301 17.49 -26.52 -5.43
C ARG A 301 15.99 -26.19 -5.49
N ASN A 302 15.34 -25.93 -4.35
CA ASN A 302 13.92 -25.59 -4.31
C ASN A 302 13.62 -24.27 -5.04
N THR A 303 14.53 -23.31 -4.94
CA THR A 303 14.43 -22.02 -5.64
C THR A 303 14.59 -22.21 -7.14
N LEU A 304 15.54 -23.02 -7.59
CA LEU A 304 15.72 -23.34 -9.02
C LEU A 304 14.49 -24.01 -9.62
N ILE A 305 13.88 -24.95 -8.89
CA ILE A 305 12.64 -25.61 -9.33
C ILE A 305 11.49 -24.58 -9.40
N ALA A 306 11.33 -23.73 -8.39
CA ALA A 306 10.32 -22.68 -8.39
C ALA A 306 10.53 -21.69 -9.56
N ALA A 307 11.77 -21.30 -9.83
CA ALA A 307 12.13 -20.42 -10.95
C ALA A 307 11.83 -21.07 -12.30
N ALA A 308 12.14 -22.35 -12.47
CA ALA A 308 11.82 -23.10 -13.68
C ALA A 308 10.30 -23.16 -13.91
N ILE A 309 9.53 -23.59 -12.90
CA ILE A 309 8.06 -23.67 -13.00
C ILE A 309 7.46 -22.30 -13.33
N PHE A 310 7.90 -21.24 -12.66
CA PHE A 310 7.42 -19.89 -12.91
C PHE A 310 7.76 -19.42 -14.33
N THR A 311 9.00 -19.65 -14.79
CA THR A 311 9.44 -19.26 -16.14
C THR A 311 8.66 -20.00 -17.22
N PHE A 312 8.51 -21.33 -17.10
CA PHE A 312 7.71 -22.13 -18.04
C PHE A 312 6.23 -21.72 -18.02
N GLY A 313 5.66 -21.45 -16.83
CA GLY A 313 4.30 -20.95 -16.70
C GLY A 313 4.09 -19.61 -17.40
N MET A 314 5.03 -18.67 -17.23
CA MET A 314 4.99 -17.37 -17.92
C MET A 314 5.13 -17.53 -19.45
N LEU A 315 6.05 -18.37 -19.92
CA LEU A 315 6.21 -18.65 -21.35
C LEU A 315 4.94 -19.28 -21.95
N ALA A 316 4.29 -20.20 -21.24
CA ALA A 316 3.03 -20.80 -21.68
C ALA A 316 1.90 -19.75 -21.79
N ILE A 317 1.84 -18.78 -20.87
CA ILE A 317 0.85 -17.68 -20.95
C ILE A 317 1.19 -16.74 -22.11
N LEU A 318 2.46 -16.41 -22.32
CA LEU A 318 2.90 -15.49 -23.36
C LEU A 318 2.76 -16.06 -24.77
N PHE A 319 3.12 -17.33 -24.98
CA PHE A 319 3.20 -17.96 -26.31
C PHE A 319 2.16 -19.07 -26.55
N GLY A 320 1.40 -19.50 -25.55
CA GLY A 320 0.40 -20.56 -25.71
C GLY A 320 -0.81 -20.16 -26.58
N PRO A 321 -1.68 -21.10 -26.97
CA PRO A 321 -2.82 -20.83 -27.85
C PRO A 321 -4.05 -20.27 -27.11
N PHE A 322 -3.87 -19.32 -26.18
CA PHE A 322 -4.93 -18.79 -25.32
C PHE A 322 -5.39 -17.39 -25.75
N TYR A 323 -6.11 -17.29 -26.87
CA TYR A 323 -6.52 -16.00 -27.46
C TYR A 323 -7.91 -15.51 -27.01
N SER A 324 -8.72 -16.36 -26.38
CA SER A 324 -10.10 -16.03 -26.00
C SER A 324 -10.22 -15.22 -24.70
N SER A 325 -9.17 -15.21 -23.86
CA SER A 325 -9.19 -14.54 -22.56
C SER A 325 -8.58 -13.14 -22.62
N PRO A 326 -9.36 -12.07 -22.36
CA PRO A 326 -8.84 -10.70 -22.42
C PRO A 326 -7.81 -10.39 -21.33
N THR A 327 -7.83 -11.12 -20.21
CA THR A 327 -6.78 -11.06 -19.20
C THR A 327 -5.44 -11.53 -19.77
N ILE A 328 -5.44 -12.63 -20.53
CA ILE A 328 -4.22 -13.16 -21.17
C ILE A 328 -3.71 -12.21 -22.25
N ILE A 329 -4.60 -11.62 -23.06
CA ILE A 329 -4.22 -10.58 -24.04
C ILE A 329 -3.57 -9.38 -23.35
N ARG A 330 -4.11 -8.94 -22.21
CA ARG A 330 -3.52 -7.84 -21.41
C ARG A 330 -2.16 -8.20 -20.82
N ILE A 331 -1.96 -9.44 -20.40
CA ILE A 331 -0.65 -9.93 -19.95
C ILE A 331 0.34 -9.86 -21.13
N ARG A 332 -0.01 -10.42 -22.30
CA ARG A 332 0.87 -10.42 -23.48
C ARG A 332 1.26 -9.01 -23.92
N THR A 333 0.29 -8.12 -24.06
CA THR A 333 0.52 -6.72 -24.46
C THR A 333 1.35 -5.95 -23.43
N ALA A 334 1.33 -6.34 -22.15
CA ALA A 334 2.20 -5.75 -21.14
C ALA A 334 3.68 -6.14 -21.31
N PHE A 335 3.98 -7.35 -21.80
CA PHE A 335 5.36 -7.85 -21.96
C PHE A 335 5.93 -7.66 -23.36
N MET A 336 5.10 -7.82 -24.40
CA MET A 336 5.51 -7.70 -25.81
C MET A 336 5.43 -6.27 -26.34
N GLY A 337 4.83 -5.36 -25.56
CA GLY A 337 4.47 -4.02 -26.02
C GLY A 337 3.31 -4.08 -27.03
N SER A 338 2.52 -3.01 -27.10
CA SER A 338 1.67 -2.79 -28.27
C SER A 338 2.31 -1.73 -29.14
N GLN A 339 2.39 -1.95 -30.45
CA GLN A 339 2.76 -0.92 -31.44
C GLN A 339 1.62 0.11 -31.60
N ASP A 340 1.03 0.57 -30.49
CA ASP A 340 -0.12 1.46 -30.51
C ASP A 340 0.32 2.92 -30.48
N GLU A 341 -0.45 3.78 -31.13
CA GLU A 341 -0.35 5.26 -31.11
C GLU A 341 -0.21 5.84 -29.69
N SER A 342 -0.71 5.14 -28.67
CA SER A 342 -0.58 5.54 -27.26
C SER A 342 0.87 5.55 -26.75
N LEU A 343 1.76 4.67 -27.22
CA LEU A 343 3.19 4.72 -26.86
C LEU A 343 3.88 5.92 -27.51
N ASN A 344 3.57 6.19 -28.78
CA ASN A 344 4.10 7.36 -29.49
C ASN A 344 3.67 8.67 -28.82
N LEU A 345 2.41 8.79 -28.37
CA LEU A 345 1.93 9.96 -27.62
C LEU A 345 2.69 10.15 -26.29
N ARG A 346 3.04 9.07 -25.60
CA ARG A 346 3.83 9.12 -24.35
C ARG A 346 5.25 9.62 -24.61
N ASP A 347 5.88 9.14 -25.67
CA ASP A 347 7.24 9.55 -26.00
C ASP A 347 7.29 11.00 -26.50
N VAL A 348 6.29 11.44 -27.27
CA VAL A 348 6.12 12.85 -27.64
C VAL A 348 5.89 13.72 -26.39
N ASN A 349 5.01 13.32 -25.48
CA ASN A 349 4.78 14.05 -24.23
C ASN A 349 6.05 14.15 -23.38
N ARG A 350 6.81 13.05 -23.26
CA ARG A 350 8.10 13.04 -22.55
C ARG A 350 9.10 13.99 -23.18
N HIS A 351 9.18 14.01 -24.51
CA HIS A 351 10.08 14.91 -25.23
C HIS A 351 9.68 16.38 -25.00
N ASN A 352 8.39 16.70 -25.03
CA ASN A 352 7.89 18.06 -24.79
C ASN A 352 8.16 18.56 -23.36
N ILE A 353 8.25 17.65 -22.38
CA ILE A 353 8.50 17.98 -20.97
C ILE A 353 10.00 18.17 -20.66
N GLN A 354 10.91 17.58 -21.45
CA GLN A 354 12.35 17.62 -21.19
C GLN A 354 12.92 19.04 -21.00
N PRO A 355 12.61 20.04 -21.86
CA PRO A 355 13.12 21.39 -21.68
C PRO A 355 12.70 22.01 -20.34
N TYR A 356 11.46 21.76 -19.91
CA TYR A 356 10.97 22.21 -18.61
C TYR A 356 11.77 21.60 -17.46
N LEU A 357 12.06 20.30 -17.54
CA LEU A 357 12.80 19.58 -16.51
C LEU A 357 14.25 20.09 -16.37
N TYR A 358 14.90 20.43 -17.49
CA TYR A 358 16.26 20.99 -17.47
C TYR A 358 16.30 22.41 -16.91
N ALA A 359 15.28 23.22 -17.18
CA ALA A 359 15.19 24.59 -16.68
C ALA A 359 14.83 24.67 -15.18
N HIS A 360 14.17 23.64 -14.62
CA HIS A 360 13.65 23.66 -13.25
C HIS A 360 14.29 22.55 -12.39
N PRO A 361 15.50 22.78 -11.83
CA PRO A 361 16.22 21.79 -11.02
C PRO A 361 15.48 21.39 -9.74
N ILE A 362 14.64 22.30 -9.22
CA ILE A 362 13.75 22.04 -8.08
C ILE A 362 12.32 21.69 -8.49
N GLY A 363 12.04 21.55 -9.78
CA GLY A 363 10.71 21.24 -10.32
C GLY A 363 9.72 22.41 -10.26
N GLY A 364 8.50 22.15 -10.73
CA GLY A 364 7.39 23.12 -10.70
C GLY A 364 6.77 23.35 -9.33
N GLY A 365 7.07 22.49 -8.35
CA GLY A 365 6.41 22.47 -7.06
C GLY A 365 5.48 21.26 -6.93
N VAL A 366 5.21 20.86 -5.69
CA VAL A 366 4.32 19.72 -5.39
C VAL A 366 2.87 20.01 -5.80
N MET A 367 2.14 18.98 -6.24
CA MET A 367 0.74 19.09 -6.68
C MET A 367 0.51 20.06 -7.86
N THR A 368 1.50 20.22 -8.74
CA THR A 368 1.42 21.11 -9.92
C THR A 368 1.17 20.37 -11.24
N VAL A 369 1.13 19.04 -11.19
CA VAL A 369 1.09 18.16 -12.36
C VAL A 369 -0.22 17.38 -12.41
N GLY A 370 -0.68 17.02 -13.62
CA GLY A 370 -1.86 16.17 -13.82
C GLY A 370 -3.15 16.79 -13.29
N GLY A 371 -4.07 15.94 -12.81
CA GLY A 371 -5.36 16.38 -12.25
C GLY A 371 -5.21 17.20 -10.96
N ASP A 372 -4.17 16.92 -10.17
CA ASP A 372 -3.86 17.71 -8.97
C ASP A 372 -3.42 19.14 -9.37
N GLY A 373 -2.62 19.26 -10.43
CA GLY A 373 -2.24 20.55 -11.01
C GLY A 373 -3.45 21.37 -11.50
N VAL A 374 -4.41 20.73 -12.19
CA VAL A 374 -5.65 21.42 -12.61
C VAL A 374 -6.45 21.92 -11.41
N THR A 375 -6.50 21.13 -10.34
CA THR A 375 -7.32 21.42 -9.15
C THR A 375 -6.68 22.50 -8.28
N TYR A 376 -5.38 22.38 -7.99
CA TYR A 376 -4.71 23.23 -7.01
C TYR A 376 -3.87 24.34 -7.64
N ASN A 377 -3.38 24.17 -8.87
CA ASN A 377 -2.49 25.11 -9.56
C ASN A 377 -2.99 25.45 -10.99
N PRO A 378 -4.24 25.95 -11.14
CA PRO A 378 -4.81 26.23 -12.45
C PRO A 378 -3.96 27.28 -13.19
N GLY A 379 -3.61 27.00 -14.45
CA GLY A 379 -2.74 27.85 -15.27
C GLY A 379 -1.24 27.53 -15.18
N HIS A 380 -0.83 26.60 -14.32
CA HIS A 380 0.55 26.11 -14.32
C HIS A 380 0.85 25.35 -15.64
N PRO A 381 2.04 25.50 -16.25
CA PRO A 381 2.37 24.84 -17.53
C PRO A 381 2.22 23.32 -17.53
N MET A 382 2.34 22.71 -16.34
CA MET A 382 2.24 21.26 -16.14
C MET A 382 0.86 20.81 -15.64
N ALA A 383 -0.08 21.74 -15.42
CA ALA A 383 -1.44 21.39 -15.04
C ALA A 383 -2.13 20.61 -16.17
N GLY A 384 -2.68 19.44 -15.85
CA GLY A 384 -3.36 18.57 -16.83
C GLY A 384 -2.43 17.67 -17.63
N VAL A 385 -1.11 17.89 -17.57
CA VAL A 385 -0.12 16.97 -18.16
C VAL A 385 -0.06 15.72 -17.27
N GLN A 386 -0.55 14.58 -17.78
CA GLN A 386 -0.57 13.34 -17.01
C GLN A 386 0.86 12.77 -16.89
N PRO A 387 1.37 12.60 -15.65
CA PRO A 387 2.65 11.96 -15.47
C PRO A 387 2.45 10.46 -15.67
N ASP A 388 3.04 9.92 -16.73
CA ASP A 388 2.93 8.50 -17.07
C ASP A 388 3.61 7.55 -16.06
N SER A 389 4.39 8.09 -15.14
CA SER A 389 5.11 7.34 -14.11
C SER A 389 5.31 8.19 -12.87
N GLY A 390 5.47 7.54 -11.72
CA GLY A 390 5.74 8.25 -10.49
C GLY A 390 7.14 8.89 -10.43
N TYR A 391 8.09 8.38 -11.22
CA TYR A 391 9.39 9.05 -11.41
C TYR A 391 9.27 10.31 -12.25
N LEU A 392 8.46 10.28 -13.31
CA LEU A 392 8.20 11.46 -14.13
C LEU A 392 7.46 12.52 -13.31
N ARG A 393 6.48 12.13 -12.48
CA ARG A 393 5.84 13.03 -11.52
C ARG A 393 6.86 13.66 -10.57
N ALA A 394 7.71 12.85 -9.93
CA ALA A 394 8.76 13.35 -9.04
C ALA A 394 9.70 14.31 -9.80
N ALA A 395 10.08 14.01 -11.03
CA ALA A 395 10.92 14.89 -11.85
C ALA A 395 10.21 16.22 -12.16
N MET A 396 8.94 16.19 -12.56
CA MET A 396 8.19 17.40 -12.91
C MET A 396 7.86 18.28 -11.69
N GLU A 397 7.45 17.68 -10.57
CA GLU A 397 7.05 18.39 -9.36
C GLU A 397 8.26 18.80 -8.49
N LEU A 398 9.22 17.88 -8.31
CA LEU A 398 10.35 18.04 -7.39
C LEU A 398 11.68 18.26 -8.09
N GLY A 399 11.73 18.23 -9.43
CA GLY A 399 12.95 18.39 -10.20
C GLY A 399 13.85 17.15 -10.18
N TRP A 400 14.95 17.22 -10.91
CA TRP A 400 15.94 16.12 -10.92
C TRP A 400 16.62 15.95 -9.55
N ILE A 401 16.71 17.01 -8.73
CA ILE A 401 17.23 16.92 -7.35
C ILE A 401 16.29 16.05 -6.50
N GLY A 402 14.98 16.32 -6.52
CA GLY A 402 14.00 15.54 -5.79
C GLY A 402 13.96 14.08 -6.26
N LEU A 403 14.03 13.86 -7.58
CA LEU A 403 14.11 12.52 -8.16
C LEU A 403 15.32 11.74 -7.64
N ILE A 404 16.51 12.34 -7.58
CA ILE A 404 17.72 11.70 -7.02
C ILE A 404 17.47 11.29 -5.56
N ILE A 405 16.90 12.18 -4.74
CA ILE A 405 16.60 11.87 -3.33
C ILE A 405 15.62 10.69 -3.24
N THR A 406 14.56 10.66 -4.05
CA THR A 406 13.60 9.54 -4.10
C THR A 406 14.26 8.22 -4.53
N CYS A 407 15.15 8.25 -5.51
CA CYS A 407 15.92 7.08 -5.95
C CYS A 407 16.84 6.56 -4.85
N ILE A 408 17.59 7.46 -4.17
CA ILE A 408 18.45 7.08 -3.05
C ILE A 408 17.61 6.50 -1.91
N TYR A 409 16.48 7.11 -1.55
CA TYR A 409 15.60 6.61 -0.48
C TYR A 409 15.14 5.18 -0.76
N THR A 410 14.68 4.92 -1.99
CA THR A 410 14.18 3.60 -2.39
C THR A 410 15.32 2.56 -2.43
N TYR A 411 16.48 2.94 -2.98
CA TYR A 411 17.69 2.11 -2.99
C TYR A 411 18.11 1.72 -1.58
N MET A 412 18.15 2.68 -0.65
CA MET A 412 18.58 2.45 0.74
C MET A 412 17.72 1.41 1.44
N GLY A 413 16.40 1.46 1.24
CA GLY A 413 15.51 0.47 1.83
C GLY A 413 15.69 -0.94 1.27
N ILE A 414 15.88 -1.08 -0.06
CA ILE A 414 16.21 -2.39 -0.68
C ILE A 414 17.56 -2.89 -0.16
N HIS A 415 18.58 -2.02 -0.13
CA HIS A 415 19.90 -2.35 0.38
C HIS A 415 19.83 -2.86 1.83
N TYR A 416 19.02 -2.23 2.68
CA TYR A 416 18.84 -2.66 4.08
C TYR A 416 18.17 -4.03 4.16
N ALA A 417 17.12 -4.27 3.38
CA ALA A 417 16.45 -5.56 3.34
C ALA A 417 17.40 -6.69 2.91
N VAL A 418 18.19 -6.47 1.86
CA VAL A 418 19.17 -7.44 1.35
C VAL A 418 20.31 -7.66 2.33
N LYS A 419 20.86 -6.60 2.93
CA LYS A 419 21.93 -6.73 3.93
C LYS A 419 21.46 -7.49 5.17
N ASN A 420 20.26 -7.17 5.67
CA ASN A 420 19.67 -7.88 6.80
C ASN A 420 19.43 -9.36 6.48
N TYR A 421 19.04 -9.69 5.24
CA TYR A 421 18.86 -11.08 4.82
C TYR A 421 20.15 -11.91 4.96
N PHE A 422 21.32 -11.33 4.64
CA PHE A 422 22.60 -12.03 4.76
C PHE A 422 23.08 -12.16 6.21
N ASN A 423 22.64 -11.27 7.09
CA ASN A 423 23.00 -11.28 8.51
C ASN A 423 22.06 -12.13 9.39
N GLU A 424 20.93 -12.58 8.85
CA GLU A 424 19.93 -13.34 9.58
C GLU A 424 20.14 -14.84 9.38
N GLU A 425 20.05 -15.62 10.47
CA GLU A 425 20.27 -17.07 10.42
C GLU A 425 18.96 -17.85 10.30
N ASN A 426 17.88 -17.35 10.91
CA ASN A 426 16.60 -18.04 10.90
C ASN A 426 15.98 -18.03 9.49
N GLU A 427 15.73 -19.22 8.93
CA GLU A 427 15.24 -19.37 7.56
C GLU A 427 13.91 -18.64 7.30
N LEU A 428 12.96 -18.62 8.25
CA LEU A 428 11.69 -17.88 8.05
C LEU A 428 11.94 -16.38 7.97
N ASN A 429 12.75 -15.85 8.88
CA ASN A 429 13.10 -14.44 8.95
C ASN A 429 13.84 -14.01 7.67
N ARG A 430 14.78 -14.83 7.18
CA ARG A 430 15.45 -14.64 5.89
C ARG A 430 14.44 -14.57 4.75
N LEU A 431 13.53 -15.53 4.65
CA LEU A 431 12.51 -15.53 3.59
C LEU A 431 11.61 -14.28 3.63
N LEU A 432 11.27 -13.78 4.82
CA LEU A 432 10.55 -12.51 4.95
C LEU A 432 11.39 -11.32 4.50
N LEU A 433 12.68 -11.26 4.85
CA LEU A 433 13.57 -10.15 4.47
C LEU A 433 13.82 -10.09 2.96
N ILE A 434 14.07 -11.23 2.31
CA ILE A 434 14.18 -11.28 0.84
C ILE A 434 12.82 -11.03 0.17
N GLY A 435 11.71 -11.43 0.81
CA GLY A 435 10.37 -11.07 0.40
C GLY A 435 10.12 -9.56 0.42
N ILE A 436 10.56 -8.87 1.48
CA ILE A 436 10.52 -7.41 1.57
C ILE A 436 11.35 -6.79 0.44
N ALA A 437 12.60 -7.24 0.25
CA ALA A 437 13.47 -6.73 -0.82
C ALA A 437 12.85 -6.92 -2.21
N ALA A 438 12.29 -8.10 -2.48
CA ALA A 438 11.62 -8.44 -3.74
C ALA A 438 10.40 -7.55 -4.01
N VAL A 439 9.56 -7.34 -2.99
CA VAL A 439 8.39 -6.45 -3.09
C VAL A 439 8.80 -5.00 -3.32
N MET A 440 9.78 -4.50 -2.56
CA MET A 440 10.28 -3.13 -2.73
C MET A 440 10.85 -2.92 -4.13
N TYR A 441 11.59 -3.90 -4.65
CA TYR A 441 12.12 -3.87 -6.00
C TYR A 441 11.01 -3.92 -7.06
N ALA A 442 9.98 -4.74 -6.84
CA ALA A 442 8.81 -4.79 -7.73
C ALA A 442 8.07 -3.44 -7.75
N ILE A 443 7.88 -2.78 -6.60
CA ILE A 443 7.26 -1.45 -6.51
C ILE A 443 8.14 -0.39 -7.17
N LEU A 444 9.47 -0.45 -7.01
CA LEU A 444 10.43 0.43 -7.68
C LEU A 444 10.25 0.37 -9.20
N VAL A 445 10.18 -0.82 -9.78
CA VAL A 445 9.96 -0.97 -11.23
C VAL A 445 8.54 -0.58 -11.63
N ALA A 446 7.54 -0.85 -10.78
CA ALA A 446 6.17 -0.41 -11.01
C ALA A 446 6.06 1.12 -11.07
N GLN A 447 6.86 1.85 -10.28
CA GLN A 447 6.92 3.31 -10.24
C GLN A 447 7.36 3.92 -11.58
N TYR A 448 8.08 3.15 -12.41
CA TYR A 448 8.46 3.55 -13.77
C TYR A 448 7.31 3.45 -14.78
N ALA A 449 6.35 2.54 -14.55
CA ALA A 449 5.22 2.32 -15.46
C ALA A 449 3.93 3.03 -15.02
N GLN A 450 3.79 3.34 -13.72
CA GLN A 450 2.65 4.08 -13.14
C GLN A 450 3.03 4.67 -11.77
N GLU A 451 2.15 5.46 -11.16
CA GLU A 451 2.29 5.91 -9.76
C GLU A 451 1.92 4.78 -8.78
N ALA A 452 2.85 3.85 -8.53
CA ALA A 452 2.60 2.68 -7.69
C ALA A 452 2.82 2.94 -6.19
N ALA A 453 3.81 3.75 -5.82
CA ALA A 453 4.21 4.00 -4.43
C ALA A 453 3.41 5.12 -3.74
N GLY A 454 2.69 5.96 -4.51
CA GLY A 454 1.93 7.11 -4.01
C GLY A 454 0.51 6.80 -3.56
N LEU A 455 -0.03 5.62 -3.90
CA LEU A 455 -1.39 5.20 -3.54
C LEU A 455 -1.45 4.89 -2.04
N VAL A 456 -2.61 5.14 -1.40
CA VAL A 456 -2.74 5.09 0.07
C VAL A 456 -2.39 3.69 0.60
N GLU A 457 -2.90 2.65 -0.02
CA GLU A 457 -2.76 1.28 0.45
C GLU A 457 -1.34 0.74 0.20
N SER A 458 -0.74 1.05 -0.96
CA SER A 458 0.63 0.65 -1.29
C SER A 458 1.67 1.44 -0.50
N SER A 459 1.44 2.73 -0.25
CA SER A 459 2.32 3.56 0.58
C SER A 459 2.35 3.09 2.03
N ILE A 460 1.19 2.73 2.61
CA ILE A 460 1.13 2.15 3.96
C ILE A 460 1.93 0.84 4.01
N PHE A 461 1.77 -0.02 3.01
CA PHE A 461 2.55 -1.27 2.96
C PHE A 461 4.05 -1.02 2.84
N LEU A 462 4.45 -0.13 1.94
CA LEU A 462 5.85 0.23 1.69
C LEU A 462 6.51 0.82 2.94
N ASN A 463 5.83 1.73 3.64
CA ASN A 463 6.33 2.30 4.88
C ASN A 463 6.40 1.26 6.02
N ALA A 464 5.45 0.31 6.06
CA ALA A 464 5.50 -0.78 7.02
C ALA A 464 6.75 -1.67 6.81
N ILE A 465 7.00 -2.11 5.57
CA ILE A 465 8.16 -2.97 5.27
C ILE A 465 9.49 -2.21 5.42
N LEU A 466 9.54 -0.92 5.09
CA LEU A 466 10.69 -0.05 5.38
C LEU A 466 10.98 0.04 6.88
N GLY A 467 9.95 0.29 7.70
CA GLY A 467 10.08 0.30 9.16
C GLY A 467 10.61 -1.02 9.73
N ILE A 468 10.18 -2.16 9.16
CA ILE A 468 10.71 -3.49 9.52
C ILE A 468 12.21 -3.58 9.20
N THR A 469 12.64 -3.17 8.01
CA THR A 469 14.06 -3.25 7.62
C THR A 469 14.98 -2.42 8.53
N LEU A 470 14.53 -1.22 8.93
CA LEU A 470 15.25 -0.38 9.89
C LEU A 470 15.34 -1.05 11.26
N ASN A 471 14.21 -1.57 11.75
CA ASN A 471 14.17 -2.18 13.08
C ASN A 471 15.02 -3.46 13.14
N VAL A 472 14.96 -4.30 12.11
CA VAL A 472 15.76 -5.53 12.05
C VAL A 472 17.25 -5.21 12.06
N ARG A 473 17.69 -4.20 11.29
CA ARG A 473 19.11 -3.84 11.19
C ARG A 473 19.76 -3.52 12.54
N TYR A 474 19.06 -2.81 13.41
CA TYR A 474 19.64 -2.27 14.64
C TYR A 474 19.20 -2.99 15.92
N ASN A 475 17.99 -3.55 15.95
CA ASN A 475 17.42 -4.13 17.16
C ASN A 475 17.34 -5.66 17.13
N LEU A 476 17.27 -6.28 15.95
CA LEU A 476 17.05 -7.73 15.82
C LEU A 476 18.18 -8.48 15.11
N SER A 477 19.16 -7.78 14.55
CA SER A 477 20.31 -8.44 13.93
C SER A 477 21.13 -9.18 15.00
N THR A 478 21.41 -10.45 14.74
CA THR A 478 22.23 -11.32 15.59
C THR A 478 23.71 -10.97 15.54
N SER A 479 24.15 -10.19 14.54
CA SER A 479 25.52 -9.66 14.46
C SER A 479 25.62 -8.37 15.29
N LYS A 480 25.97 -8.53 16.58
CA LYS A 480 26.58 -7.46 17.38
C LYS A 480 28.08 -7.64 17.43
#